data_AF-A0A835MH51-F1
#
_entry.id   AF-A0A835MH51-F1
#
_cell.length_a   1.000
_cell.length_b   1.000
_cell.length_c   1.000
_cell.angle_alpha   90.00
_cell.angle_beta   90.00
_cell.angle_gamma   90.00
#
_symmetry.space_group_name_H-M   'P 1'
#
loop_
_entity.id
_entity.type
_entity.pdbx_description
1 polymer ?
#
loop_
_entity_poly.entity_id
_entity_poly.type
_entity_poly.pdbx_seq_one_letter_code
_entity_poly.pdbx_strand_id
1 'polypeptide(L)'
;MGMTRKHFNVVFLRLCFTVFLQLISVSSSTSPQGQMETAASRSLEHDNGVHCSRERSKAAWKIIDEYLMPFVEKERYKISSRCRLHPENDVYRDQEQHKMHVDINEWRCGYCKKTFYEEKYLDKHFDNRHYDLLNVVSVNG
;
A
#
# COMPACT_ATOMS: atom_id res chain seq x y z
N MET A 1 -45.86 24.37 23.83
CA MET A 1 -44.56 25.05 23.63
C MET A 1 -43.81 24.35 22.49
N GLY A 2 -43.57 25.04 21.37
CA GLY A 2 -42.86 24.47 20.22
C GLY A 2 -41.35 24.64 20.33
N MET A 3 -40.59 23.55 20.25
CA MET A 3 -39.12 23.59 20.20
C MET A 3 -38.65 24.15 18.86
N THR A 4 -37.78 25.16 18.89
CA THR A 4 -37.23 25.80 17.69
C THR A 4 -36.21 24.89 16.99
N ARG A 5 -36.06 25.04 15.67
CA ARG A 5 -35.17 24.24 14.80
C ARG A 5 -33.71 24.17 15.28
N LYS A 6 -33.23 25.21 15.99
CA LYS A 6 -31.90 25.25 16.62
C LYS A 6 -31.81 24.28 17.80
N HIS A 7 -32.87 24.18 18.59
CA HIS A 7 -32.98 23.25 19.71
C HIS A 7 -32.98 21.79 19.23
N PHE A 8 -33.64 21.51 18.10
CA PHE A 8 -33.62 20.18 17.48
C PHE A 8 -32.21 19.77 17.03
N ASN A 9 -31.47 20.67 16.37
CA ASN A 9 -30.10 20.39 15.92
C ASN A 9 -29.13 20.19 17.09
N VAL A 10 -29.27 20.95 18.17
CA VAL A 10 -28.43 20.78 19.38
C VAL A 10 -28.72 19.46 20.08
N VAL A 11 -30.00 19.07 20.18
CA VAL A 11 -30.40 17.77 20.76
C VAL A 11 -29.87 16.63 19.89
N PHE A 12 -30.00 16.72 18.56
CA PHE A 12 -29.51 15.71 17.63
C PHE A 12 -27.99 15.56 17.71
N LEU A 13 -27.23 16.67 17.74
CA LEU A 13 -25.77 16.65 17.84
C LEU A 13 -25.29 16.02 19.16
N ARG A 14 -26.00 16.28 20.27
CA ARG A 14 -25.72 15.66 21.57
C ARG A 14 -26.00 14.15 21.55
N LEU A 15 -27.10 13.73 20.92
CA LEU A 15 -27.47 12.32 20.76
C LEU A 15 -26.43 11.56 19.92
N CYS A 16 -25.98 12.13 18.80
CA CYS A 16 -24.91 11.54 17.99
C CYS A 16 -23.61 11.39 18.78
N PHE A 17 -23.21 12.43 19.53
CA PHE A 17 -21.97 12.39 20.32
C PHE A 17 -21.99 11.29 21.39
N THR A 18 -23.14 11.06 22.05
CA THR A 18 -23.28 9.99 23.04
C THR A 18 -23.25 8.59 22.42
N VAL A 19 -23.81 8.41 21.22
CA VAL A 19 -23.76 7.12 20.50
C VAL A 19 -22.32 6.79 20.08
N PHE A 20 -21.57 7.79 19.60
CA PHE A 20 -20.15 7.63 19.26
C PHE A 20 -19.30 7.22 20.47
N LEU A 21 -19.54 7.80 21.65
CA LEU A 21 -18.83 7.43 22.89
C LEU A 21 -19.12 5.99 23.36
N GLN A 22 -20.33 5.48 23.12
CA GLN A 22 -20.66 4.09 23.48
C GLN A 22 -20.03 3.07 22.54
N LEU A 23 -19.75 3.42 21.27
CA LEU A 23 -19.07 2.54 20.31
C LEU A 23 -17.58 2.32 20.65
N ILE A 24 -16.91 3.30 21.26
CA ILE A 24 -15.49 3.18 21.66
C ILE A 24 -15.32 2.22 22.86
N SER A 25 -16.35 2.08 23.69
CA SER A 25 -16.26 1.32 24.95
C SER A 25 -16.42 -0.21 24.80
N VAL A 26 -16.77 -0.72 23.61
CA VAL A 26 -17.17 -2.14 23.39
C VAL A 26 -16.06 -3.02 22.78
N SER A 27 -14.84 -2.48 22.55
CA SER A 27 -13.74 -3.25 21.92
C SER A 27 -12.77 -3.95 22.88
N SER A 28 -13.15 -4.17 24.15
CA SER A 28 -12.31 -4.93 25.10
C SER A 28 -12.82 -6.36 25.27
N SER A 29 -12.44 -7.26 24.36
CA SER A 29 -12.24 -8.68 24.72
C SER A 29 -11.47 -9.48 23.66
N THR A 30 -10.60 -10.36 24.17
CA THR A 30 -9.94 -11.52 23.54
C THR A 30 -8.59 -11.29 22.82
N SER A 31 -7.52 -11.63 23.54
CA SER A 31 -6.21 -12.02 23.02
C SER A 31 -6.15 -13.55 22.93
N PRO A 32 -5.73 -14.13 21.79
CA PRO A 32 -5.21 -15.49 21.77
C PRO A 32 -3.71 -15.50 21.44
N GLN A 33 -2.94 -15.93 22.43
CA GLN A 33 -1.83 -16.89 22.36
C GLN A 33 -0.77 -16.72 21.25
N GLY A 34 0.42 -16.25 21.67
CA GLY A 34 1.66 -16.49 20.95
C GLY A 34 2.01 -17.98 20.94
N GLN A 35 2.31 -18.51 19.75
CA GLN A 35 2.84 -19.85 19.56
C GLN A 35 4.33 -19.80 19.23
N MET A 36 5.02 -20.69 19.95
CA MET A 36 6.44 -20.96 19.95
C MET A 36 6.92 -21.50 18.60
N GLU A 37 8.10 -21.02 18.21
CA GLU A 37 8.88 -21.42 17.05
C GLU A 37 9.13 -22.93 17.05
N THR A 38 8.97 -23.59 15.90
CA THR A 38 9.53 -24.92 15.67
C THR A 38 10.17 -24.95 14.29
N ALA A 39 11.50 -25.09 14.30
CA ALA A 39 12.32 -25.25 13.11
C ALA A 39 12.06 -26.61 12.44
N ALA A 40 11.76 -26.59 11.14
CA ALA A 40 11.79 -27.78 10.29
C ALA A 40 12.12 -27.40 8.83
N SER A 41 13.43 -27.37 8.55
CA SER A 41 14.10 -28.06 7.44
C SER A 41 13.38 -28.27 6.08
N ARG A 42 13.98 -27.61 5.06
CA ARG A 42 14.15 -28.01 3.64
C ARG A 42 13.00 -27.77 2.66
N SER A 43 13.22 -26.81 1.76
CA SER A 43 13.58 -27.09 0.35
C SER A 43 14.20 -25.84 -0.26
N LEU A 44 15.45 -25.94 -0.70
CA LEU A 44 16.08 -24.95 -1.57
C LEU A 44 15.51 -25.15 -2.97
N GLU A 45 14.33 -24.59 -3.19
CA GLU A 45 13.88 -24.29 -4.54
C GLU A 45 14.82 -23.21 -5.10
N HIS A 46 15.24 -23.39 -6.35
CA HIS A 46 16.09 -22.48 -7.10
C HIS A 46 15.36 -21.13 -7.30
N ASP A 47 15.44 -20.26 -6.29
CA ASP A 47 14.80 -18.96 -6.30
C ASP A 47 15.68 -17.97 -7.07
N ASN A 48 15.46 -17.90 -8.38
CA ASN A 48 15.78 -16.69 -9.16
C ASN A 48 14.73 -15.58 -8.86
N GLY A 49 14.11 -15.62 -7.69
CA GLY A 49 13.13 -14.66 -7.22
C GLY A 49 13.80 -13.38 -6.77
N VAL A 50 13.21 -12.28 -7.22
CA VAL A 50 13.47 -10.96 -6.65
C VAL A 50 13.14 -11.01 -5.15
N HIS A 51 14.17 -11.04 -4.29
CA HIS A 51 14.01 -10.99 -2.82
C HIS A 51 13.60 -9.58 -2.29
N CYS A 52 13.01 -8.73 -3.12
CA CYS A 52 12.55 -7.41 -2.73
C CYS A 52 11.12 -7.51 -2.18
N SER A 53 10.84 -6.90 -1.03
CA SER A 53 9.45 -6.78 -0.57
C SER A 53 8.77 -5.62 -1.28
N ARG A 54 7.64 -5.90 -1.94
CA ARG A 54 6.81 -4.88 -2.62
C ARG A 54 6.41 -3.77 -1.66
N GLU A 55 5.89 -4.09 -0.47
CA GLU A 55 5.44 -3.09 0.49
C GLU A 55 6.58 -2.17 0.92
N ARG A 56 7.78 -2.74 1.14
CA ARG A 56 8.97 -1.98 1.50
C ARG A 56 9.47 -1.11 0.34
N SER A 57 9.44 -1.62 -0.90
CA SER A 57 9.79 -0.84 -2.10
C SER A 57 8.84 0.34 -2.27
N LYS A 58 7.53 0.10 -2.17
CA LYS A 58 6.49 1.13 -2.23
C LYS A 58 6.68 2.21 -1.16
N ALA A 59 6.99 1.80 0.07
CA ALA A 59 7.25 2.72 1.17
C ALA A 59 8.52 3.55 0.94
N ALA A 60 9.61 2.93 0.49
CA ALA A 60 10.85 3.62 0.16
C ALA A 60 10.66 4.62 -0.97
N TRP A 61 9.96 4.22 -2.04
CA TRP A 61 9.66 5.10 -3.16
C TRP A 61 8.84 6.31 -2.71
N LYS A 62 7.81 6.12 -1.87
CA LYS A 62 7.02 7.24 -1.34
C LYS A 62 7.88 8.27 -0.61
N ILE A 63 8.84 7.83 0.21
CA ILE A 63 9.77 8.73 0.91
C ILE A 63 10.68 9.46 -0.09
N ILE A 64 11.19 8.76 -1.10
CA ILE A 64 12.02 9.35 -2.16
C ILE A 64 11.23 10.41 -2.94
N ASP A 65 10.00 10.11 -3.31
CA ASP A 65 9.10 11.01 -4.04
C ASP A 65 8.74 12.25 -3.23
N GLU A 66 8.45 12.08 -1.94
CA GLU A 66 8.06 13.18 -1.05
C GLU A 66 9.23 14.08 -0.66
N TYR A 67 10.41 13.53 -0.42
CA TYR A 67 11.53 14.27 0.18
C TYR A 67 12.73 14.49 -0.74
N LEU A 68 13.00 13.64 -1.73
CA LEU A 68 14.17 13.74 -2.60
C LEU A 68 13.83 14.33 -3.96
N MET A 69 12.80 13.80 -4.63
CA MET A 69 12.43 14.21 -6.00
C MET A 69 12.19 15.74 -6.14
N PRO A 70 11.56 16.44 -5.18
CA PRO A 70 11.34 17.89 -5.31
C PRO A 70 12.65 18.67 -5.44
N PHE A 71 13.72 18.24 -4.77
CA PHE A 71 15.04 18.86 -4.91
C PHE A 71 15.70 18.48 -6.22
N VAL A 72 15.63 17.21 -6.61
CA VAL A 72 16.20 16.71 -7.87
C VAL A 72 15.62 17.48 -9.07
N GLU A 73 14.30 17.66 -9.09
CA GLU A 73 13.59 18.38 -10.14
C GLU A 73 13.91 19.87 -10.13
N LYS A 74 13.88 20.51 -8.94
CA LYS A 74 14.21 21.93 -8.77
C LYS A 74 15.62 22.25 -9.28
N GLU A 75 16.59 21.43 -8.94
CA GLU A 75 17.99 21.59 -9.35
C GLU A 75 18.25 21.07 -10.78
N ARG A 76 17.23 20.51 -11.45
CA ARG A 76 17.34 19.82 -12.74
C ARG A 76 18.47 18.77 -12.75
N TYR A 77 18.69 18.14 -11.59
CA TYR A 77 19.72 17.15 -11.41
C TYR A 77 19.33 15.85 -12.13
N LYS A 78 20.27 15.28 -12.87
CA LYS A 78 20.08 13.97 -13.52
C LYS A 78 20.65 12.90 -12.63
N ILE A 79 19.78 12.10 -12.01
CA ILE A 79 20.21 10.93 -11.25
C ILE A 79 20.90 9.97 -12.23
N SER A 80 22.07 9.46 -11.86
CA SER A 80 22.77 8.46 -12.68
C SER A 80 21.98 7.16 -12.73
N SER A 81 21.96 6.48 -13.87
CA SER A 81 21.39 5.13 -14.00
C SER A 81 22.04 4.10 -13.07
N ARG A 82 23.27 4.36 -12.57
CA ARG A 82 23.95 3.52 -11.57
C ARG A 82 23.49 3.78 -10.13
N CYS A 83 22.68 4.81 -9.88
CA CYS A 83 22.17 5.12 -8.56
C CYS A 83 21.07 4.13 -8.18
N ARG A 84 21.13 3.55 -6.97
CA ARG A 84 20.07 2.68 -6.46
C ARG A 84 18.71 3.37 -6.35
N LEU A 85 18.70 4.70 -6.21
CA LEU A 85 17.48 5.51 -6.13
C LEU A 85 17.00 5.99 -7.51
N HIS A 86 17.66 5.57 -8.60
CA HIS A 86 17.19 5.89 -9.93
C HIS A 86 15.78 5.30 -10.14
N PRO A 87 14.80 6.07 -10.65
CA PRO A 87 13.43 5.58 -10.82
C PRO A 87 13.32 4.29 -11.64
N GLU A 88 14.19 4.11 -12.64
CA GLU A 88 14.23 2.90 -13.48
C GLU A 88 14.78 1.66 -12.75
N ASN A 89 15.47 1.86 -11.62
CA ASN A 89 16.01 0.77 -10.81
C ASN A 89 15.04 0.31 -9.70
N ASP A 90 13.88 0.95 -9.57
CA ASP A 90 12.83 0.49 -8.67
C ASP A 90 12.06 -0.66 -9.32
N VAL A 91 12.26 -1.85 -8.76
CA VAL A 91 11.80 -3.14 -9.30
C VAL A 91 10.29 -3.17 -9.54
N TYR A 92 9.52 -2.54 -8.65
CA TYR A 92 8.05 -2.58 -8.70
C TYR A 92 7.44 -1.31 -9.29
N ARG A 93 8.26 -0.30 -9.63
CA ARG A 93 7.78 1.03 -10.03
C ARG A 93 6.72 1.00 -11.12
N ASP A 94 7.00 0.28 -12.19
CA ASP A 94 6.09 0.20 -13.33
C ASP A 94 4.73 -0.38 -12.90
N GLN A 95 4.72 -1.48 -12.16
CA GLN A 95 3.49 -2.11 -11.67
C GLN A 95 2.71 -1.21 -10.71
N GLU A 96 3.39 -0.51 -9.80
CA GLU A 96 2.75 0.44 -8.88
C GLU A 96 2.10 1.61 -9.65
N GLN A 97 2.73 2.12 -10.71
CA GLN A 97 2.17 3.15 -11.58
C GLN A 97 0.97 2.65 -12.41
N HIS A 98 0.88 1.34 -12.62
CA HIS A 98 -0.23 0.70 -13.33
C HIS A 98 -1.35 0.21 -12.39
N LYS A 99 -1.37 0.66 -11.13
CA LYS A 99 -2.54 0.51 -10.26
C LYS A 99 -3.52 1.65 -10.51
N MET A 100 -4.76 1.32 -10.82
CA MET A 100 -5.83 2.31 -10.95
C MET A 100 -6.84 2.10 -9.82
N HIS A 101 -6.91 3.03 -8.86
CA HIS A 101 -7.97 3.06 -7.85
C HIS A 101 -9.15 3.85 -8.44
N VAL A 102 -10.14 3.12 -8.94
CA VAL A 102 -11.28 3.67 -9.71
C VAL A 102 -12.40 4.14 -8.77
N ASP A 103 -12.63 3.40 -7.68
CA ASP A 103 -13.61 3.71 -6.64
C ASP A 103 -13.14 3.09 -5.31
N ILE A 104 -13.78 3.39 -4.17
CA ILE A 104 -13.41 2.96 -2.82
C ILE A 104 -13.02 1.47 -2.77
N ASN A 105 -13.83 0.62 -3.40
CA ASN A 105 -13.61 -0.83 -3.48
C ASN A 105 -13.38 -1.31 -4.92
N GLU A 106 -12.82 -0.47 -5.79
CA GLU A 106 -12.54 -0.83 -7.18
C GLU A 106 -11.09 -0.51 -7.53
N TRP A 107 -10.27 -1.55 -7.60
CA TRP A 107 -8.89 -1.53 -8.07
C TRP A 107 -8.78 -2.20 -9.41
N ARG A 108 -8.16 -1.56 -10.39
CA ARG A 108 -8.05 -2.08 -11.76
C ARG A 108 -6.60 -2.16 -12.21
N CYS A 109 -6.26 -3.29 -12.83
CA CYS A 109 -4.97 -3.53 -13.45
C CYS A 109 -4.80 -2.64 -14.69
N GLY A 110 -3.73 -1.84 -14.73
CA GLY A 110 -3.38 -0.98 -15.86
C GLY A 110 -3.11 -1.74 -17.15
N TYR A 111 -2.51 -2.94 -17.05
CA TYR A 111 -2.10 -3.74 -18.20
C TYR A 111 -3.27 -4.46 -18.89
N CYS A 112 -4.03 -5.27 -18.15
CA CYS A 112 -5.08 -6.13 -18.72
C CYS A 112 -6.52 -5.70 -18.36
N LYS A 113 -6.67 -4.59 -17.62
CA LYS A 113 -7.97 -4.03 -17.21
C LYS A 113 -8.83 -4.90 -16.29
N LYS A 114 -8.30 -6.00 -15.75
CA LYS A 114 -8.98 -6.80 -14.72
C LYS A 114 -9.20 -5.98 -13.45
N THR A 115 -10.38 -6.12 -12.86
CA THR A 115 -10.79 -5.40 -11.63
C THR A 115 -10.76 -6.31 -10.40
N PHE A 116 -10.48 -5.70 -9.25
CA PHE A 116 -10.33 -6.30 -7.93
C PHE A 116 -10.98 -5.40 -6.90
N TYR A 117 -11.42 -5.98 -5.79
CA TYR A 117 -12.14 -5.22 -4.77
C TYR A 117 -11.21 -4.55 -3.72
N GLU A 118 -9.97 -5.05 -3.57
CA GLU A 118 -8.93 -4.45 -2.73
C GLU A 118 -7.58 -4.49 -3.45
N GLU A 119 -6.69 -3.56 -3.11
CA GLU A 119 -5.35 -3.43 -3.68
C GLU A 119 -4.53 -4.73 -3.56
N LYS A 120 -4.60 -5.42 -2.42
CA LYS A 120 -3.83 -6.65 -2.17
C LYS A 120 -4.12 -7.77 -3.19
N TYR A 121 -5.32 -7.80 -3.76
CA TYR A 121 -5.65 -8.78 -4.81
C TYR A 121 -5.12 -8.36 -6.17
N LEU A 122 -5.01 -7.06 -6.43
CA LEU A 122 -4.33 -6.53 -7.60
C LEU A 122 -2.81 -6.79 -7.50
N ASP A 123 -2.21 -6.63 -6.32
CA ASP A 123 -0.81 -6.97 -6.07
C ASP A 123 -0.53 -8.44 -6.36
N LYS A 124 -1.32 -9.32 -5.74
CA LYS A 124 -1.23 -10.76 -6.01
C LYS A 124 -1.45 -11.07 -7.49
N HIS A 125 -2.29 -10.32 -8.19
CA HIS A 125 -2.47 -10.49 -9.63
C HIS A 125 -1.20 -10.10 -10.41
N PHE A 126 -0.52 -9.02 -10.05
CA PHE A 126 0.77 -8.67 -10.66
C PHE A 126 1.80 -9.77 -10.47
N ASP A 127 1.93 -10.29 -9.25
CA ASP A 127 2.90 -11.35 -8.95
C ASP A 127 2.64 -12.63 -9.77
N ASN A 128 1.38 -12.95 -10.06
CA ASN A 128 1.01 -14.18 -10.77
C ASN A 128 0.93 -14.04 -12.30
N ARG A 129 0.66 -12.83 -12.82
CA ARG A 129 0.29 -12.62 -14.23
C ARG A 129 1.15 -11.61 -14.97
N HIS A 130 1.90 -10.78 -14.25
CA HIS A 130 2.72 -9.70 -14.79
C HIS A 130 4.11 -9.66 -14.15
N TYR A 131 4.59 -10.79 -13.62
CA TYR A 131 5.92 -10.91 -13.03
C TYR A 131 7.04 -10.58 -14.02
N ASP A 132 6.82 -10.89 -15.30
CA ASP A 132 7.70 -10.58 -16.42
C ASP A 132 7.87 -9.07 -16.68
N LEU A 133 6.99 -8.22 -16.12
CA LEU A 133 7.05 -6.77 -16.22
C LEU A 133 7.80 -6.11 -15.04
N LEU A 134 8.56 -6.86 -14.26
CA LEU A 134 9.40 -6.30 -13.19
C LEU A 134 10.68 -5.66 -13.75
N ASN A 135 11.10 -4.54 -13.16
CA ASN A 135 12.36 -3.87 -13.49
C ASN A 135 13.55 -4.58 -12.81
N VAL A 136 13.82 -5.81 -13.22
CA VAL A 136 15.00 -6.56 -12.79
C VAL A 136 16.22 -6.14 -13.60
N VAL A 137 16.69 -4.91 -13.35
CA VAL A 137 18.05 -4.55 -13.78
C VAL A 137 18.99 -5.37 -12.92
N SER A 138 19.61 -6.41 -13.49
CA SER A 138 20.67 -7.16 -12.82
C SER A 138 21.78 -6.17 -12.45
N VAL A 139 21.80 -5.73 -11.19
CA VAL A 139 22.92 -5.00 -10.63
C VAL A 139 24.02 -6.05 -10.42
N ASN A 140 24.73 -6.37 -11.50
CA ASN A 140 26.02 -7.02 -11.41
C ASN A 140 26.95 -5.99 -10.75
N GLY A 141 27.14 -6.16 -9.43
CA GLY A 141 28.13 -5.44 -8.64
C GLY A 141 29.54 -5.80 -9.05
#